data_AF-A0A1V5F787-F1
#
_entry.id   AF-A0A1V5F787-F1
#
_cell.length_a   1.000
_cell.length_b   1.000
_cell.length_c   1.000
_cell.angle_alpha   90.00
_cell.angle_beta   90.00
_cell.angle_gamma   90.00
#
_symmetry.space_group_name_H-M   'P 1'
#
loop_
_entity.id
_entity.type
_entity.pdbx_description
1 polymer ?
#
loop_
_entity_poly.entity_id
_entity_poly.type
_entity_poly.pdbx_seq_one_letter_code
_entity_poly.pdbx_strand_id
1 'polypeptide(L)'
;MNNYQKNPQQGGNWPQKNSQNYDQPKETPEEFLNHHAIDSKWITQNTDKSMVDFAEEAGKYMAKQKLTKSKIRSIYGEIKRIQINGFDKEKASFYLLRPKMAYALGRDSSNYGLKLFKLIFDKSSELVQNSNQYENFCNLFEAILAYHKAFGGKD
;
A
#
# COMPACT_ATOMS: atom_id res chain seq x y z
N MET A 1 46.16 -20.85 -55.39
CA MET A 1 46.19 -21.30 -53.98
C MET A 1 46.58 -20.08 -53.13
N ASN A 2 45.62 -19.45 -52.46
CA ASN A 2 45.86 -18.23 -51.68
C ASN A 2 46.01 -18.54 -50.19
N ASN A 3 46.96 -17.82 -49.59
CA ASN A 3 47.40 -17.86 -48.20
C ASN A 3 46.25 -17.71 -47.18
N TYR A 4 46.17 -18.64 -46.22
CA TYR A 4 45.41 -18.47 -44.99
C TYR A 4 46.29 -17.80 -43.93
N GLN A 5 45.96 -16.54 -43.62
CA GLN A 5 46.51 -15.81 -42.48
C GLN A 5 45.48 -15.83 -41.34
N LYS A 6 46.00 -16.15 -40.15
CA LYS A 6 45.29 -16.37 -38.88
C LYS A 6 44.33 -15.23 -38.50
N ASN A 7 43.22 -15.60 -37.84
CA ASN A 7 42.64 -14.75 -36.80
C ASN A 7 41.94 -15.62 -35.72
N PRO A 8 42.48 -15.74 -34.49
CA PRO A 8 41.75 -16.33 -33.37
C PRO A 8 40.89 -15.26 -32.70
N GLN A 9 39.56 -15.36 -32.84
CA GLN A 9 38.64 -14.63 -31.96
C GLN A 9 38.65 -15.33 -30.58
N GLN A 10 39.45 -14.81 -29.66
CA GLN A 10 39.37 -15.16 -28.25
C GLN A 10 38.10 -14.54 -27.65
N GLY A 11 37.35 -15.37 -26.94
CA GLY A 11 36.08 -15.02 -26.32
C GLY A 11 36.18 -13.80 -25.41
N GLY A 12 35.29 -12.84 -25.63
CA GLY A 12 35.11 -11.70 -24.73
C GLY A 12 34.69 -12.20 -23.35
N ASN A 13 35.52 -11.88 -22.36
CA ASN A 13 35.20 -12.01 -20.95
C ASN A 13 34.08 -11.01 -20.63
N TRP A 14 32.82 -11.48 -20.60
CA TRP A 14 31.71 -10.65 -20.13
C TRP A 14 31.95 -10.34 -18.65
N PRO A 15 32.10 -9.05 -18.26
CA PRO A 15 32.22 -8.73 -16.85
C PRO A 15 30.94 -9.15 -16.16
N GLN A 16 31.07 -10.07 -15.21
CA GLN A 16 29.99 -10.49 -14.34
C GLN A 16 29.57 -9.25 -13.54
N LYS A 17 28.52 -8.57 -13.99
CA LYS A 17 27.91 -7.48 -13.23
C LYS A 17 27.47 -8.06 -11.90
N ASN A 18 28.21 -7.74 -10.86
CA ASN A 18 27.83 -7.99 -9.48
C ASN A 18 26.54 -7.20 -9.23
N SER A 19 25.39 -7.85 -9.42
CA SER A 19 24.06 -7.26 -9.21
C SER A 19 23.74 -7.26 -7.72
N GLN A 20 24.50 -6.48 -6.96
CA GLN A 20 24.23 -6.23 -5.54
C GLN A 20 23.55 -4.88 -5.37
N ASN A 21 22.23 -4.86 -5.58
CA ASN A 21 21.24 -4.20 -4.73
C ASN A 21 19.86 -4.45 -5.33
N TYR A 22 19.26 -5.58 -4.97
CA TYR A 22 17.80 -5.66 -5.05
C TYR A 22 17.27 -4.83 -3.88
N ASP A 23 16.60 -3.72 -4.19
CA ASP A 23 15.83 -2.86 -3.28
C ASP A 23 14.89 -3.71 -2.41
N GLN A 24 15.41 -4.33 -1.36
CA GLN A 24 14.58 -4.94 -0.33
C GLN A 24 14.00 -3.80 0.51
N PRO A 25 12.72 -3.92 0.92
CA PRO A 25 12.15 -3.05 1.95
C PRO A 25 13.09 -3.04 3.16
N LYS A 26 13.59 -1.86 3.55
CA LYS A 26 14.42 -1.72 4.76
C LYS A 26 13.67 -2.05 6.05
N GLU A 27 12.35 -2.14 5.96
CA GLU A 27 11.42 -2.30 7.07
C GLU A 27 10.20 -3.08 6.58
N THR A 28 9.70 -4.02 7.39
CA THR A 28 8.46 -4.76 7.15
C THR A 28 7.23 -3.92 7.52
N PRO A 29 6.02 -4.23 6.99
CA PRO A 29 4.80 -3.54 7.38
C PRO A 29 4.49 -3.60 8.88
N GLU A 30 4.85 -4.70 9.54
CA GLU A 30 4.70 -4.86 10.99
C GLU A 30 5.64 -3.93 11.77
N GLU A 31 6.91 -3.85 11.38
CA GLU A 31 7.88 -2.93 11.99
C GLU A 31 7.47 -1.46 11.77
N PHE A 32 6.99 -1.12 10.58
CA PHE A 32 6.44 0.20 10.30
C PHE A 32 5.35 0.58 11.30
N LEU A 33 4.40 -0.32 11.59
CA LEU A 33 3.32 -0.05 12.55
C LEU A 33 3.76 -0.05 14.01
N ASN A 34 4.91 -0.65 14.33
CA ASN A 34 5.51 -0.51 15.66
C ASN A 34 6.11 0.88 15.87
N HIS A 35 6.70 1.48 14.82
CA HIS A 35 7.23 2.85 14.87
C HIS A 35 6.14 3.92 14.66
N HIS A 36 5.12 3.59 13.88
CA HIS A 36 4.01 4.47 13.51
C HIS A 36 2.70 3.85 13.98
N ALA A 37 2.44 3.91 15.29
CA ALA A 37 1.24 3.35 15.87
C ALA A 37 -0.03 4.09 15.40
N ILE A 38 -1.07 3.33 15.08
CA ILE A 38 -2.40 3.87 14.79
C ILE A 38 -3.06 4.29 16.10
N ASP A 39 -3.43 5.56 16.22
CA ASP A 39 -4.20 6.05 17.36
C ASP A 39 -5.69 5.83 17.14
N SER A 40 -6.33 5.12 18.07
CA SER A 40 -7.77 4.83 17.99
C SER A 40 -8.66 6.08 17.97
N LYS A 41 -8.18 7.20 18.51
CA LYS A 41 -8.94 8.46 18.55
C LYS A 41 -9.18 9.03 17.14
N TRP A 42 -8.29 8.72 16.18
CA TRP A 42 -8.45 9.16 14.80
C TRP A 42 -9.75 8.67 14.19
N ILE A 43 -10.21 7.49 14.61
CA ILE A 43 -11.48 6.91 14.17
C ILE A 43 -12.61 7.24 15.14
N THR A 44 -12.39 7.06 16.45
CA THR A 44 -13.46 7.13 17.46
C THR A 44 -13.88 8.56 17.83
N GLN A 45 -13.00 9.54 17.65
CA GLN A 45 -13.23 10.94 18.00
C GLN A 45 -13.16 11.82 16.75
N ASN A 46 -11.97 12.30 16.40
CA ASN A 46 -11.74 13.20 15.28
C ASN A 46 -10.34 13.04 14.70
N THR A 47 -10.19 13.48 13.45
CA THR A 47 -8.89 13.65 12.82
C THR A 47 -8.09 14.77 13.51
N ASP A 48 -6.79 14.55 13.68
CA ASP A 48 -5.85 15.55 14.17
C ASP A 48 -4.55 15.56 13.32
N LYS A 49 -3.58 16.39 13.68
CA LYS A 49 -2.30 16.49 12.97
C LYS A 49 -1.55 15.15 12.95
N SER A 50 -1.61 14.36 14.03
CA SER A 50 -0.89 13.09 14.12
C SER A 50 -1.42 12.05 13.12
N MET A 51 -2.71 12.08 12.79
CA MET A 51 -3.28 11.27 11.72
C MET A 51 -2.68 11.63 10.36
N VAL A 52 -2.54 12.93 10.08
CA VAL A 52 -1.98 13.43 8.82
C VAL A 52 -0.50 13.04 8.69
N ASP A 53 0.29 13.20 9.76
CA ASP A 53 1.70 12.81 9.80
C ASP A 53 1.86 11.28 9.57
N PHE A 54 0.98 10.48 10.18
CA PHE A 54 0.92 9.02 9.92
C PHE A 54 0.58 8.70 8.47
N ALA A 55 -0.44 9.37 7.91
CA ALA A 55 -0.88 9.14 6.55
C ALA A 55 0.20 9.48 5.51
N GLU A 56 1.03 10.50 5.80
CA GLU A 56 2.18 10.87 4.99
C GLU A 56 3.20 9.73 4.92
N GLU A 57 3.67 9.24 6.07
CA GLU A 57 4.67 8.16 6.12
C GLU A 57 4.11 6.85 5.56
N ALA A 58 2.83 6.53 5.81
CA ALA A 58 2.17 5.36 5.25
C ALA A 58 2.07 5.45 3.71
N GLY A 59 1.62 6.58 3.17
CA GLY A 59 1.51 6.81 1.74
C GLY A 59 2.87 6.72 1.03
N LYS A 60 3.89 7.32 1.63
CA LYS A 60 5.30 7.26 1.17
C LYS A 60 5.84 5.84 1.19
N TYR A 61 5.62 5.09 2.26
CA TYR A 61 6.00 3.68 2.35
C TYR A 61 5.33 2.87 1.23
N MET A 62 4.01 2.98 1.08
CA MET A 62 3.27 2.24 0.05
C MET A 62 3.74 2.57 -1.37
N ALA A 63 4.06 3.83 -1.64
CA ALA A 63 4.60 4.26 -2.94
C ALA A 63 5.98 3.64 -3.21
N LYS A 64 6.88 3.66 -2.22
CA LYS A 64 8.21 3.00 -2.29
C LYS A 64 8.07 1.49 -2.52
N GLN A 65 7.08 0.86 -1.89
CA GLN A 65 6.76 -0.56 -2.08
C GLN A 65 6.02 -0.88 -3.37
N LYS A 66 5.93 0.09 -4.31
CA LYS A 66 5.33 -0.09 -5.64
C LYS A 66 3.88 -0.59 -5.57
N LEU A 67 3.13 -0.17 -4.55
CA LEU A 67 1.68 -0.38 -4.52
C LEU A 67 1.06 0.45 -5.66
N THR A 68 0.39 -0.21 -6.59
CA THR A 68 -0.19 0.44 -7.77
C THR A 68 -1.57 1.03 -7.45
N LYS A 69 -1.93 2.12 -8.14
CA LYS A 69 -3.26 2.73 -8.04
C LYS A 69 -4.37 1.74 -8.39
N SER A 70 -4.14 0.87 -9.37
CA SER A 70 -5.07 -0.21 -9.74
C SER A 70 -5.44 -1.11 -8.55
N LYS A 71 -4.47 -1.50 -7.71
CA LYS A 71 -4.71 -2.34 -6.53
C LYS A 71 -5.50 -1.61 -5.44
N ILE A 72 -5.20 -0.32 -5.23
CA ILE A 72 -5.90 0.51 -4.24
C ILE A 72 -7.34 0.81 -4.67
N ARG A 73 -7.55 1.14 -5.96
CA ARG A 73 -8.83 1.65 -6.50
C ARG A 73 -10.01 0.71 -6.24
N SER A 74 -9.82 -0.60 -6.32
CA SER A 74 -10.90 -1.59 -6.09
C SER A 74 -11.47 -1.53 -4.66
N ILE A 75 -10.61 -1.29 -3.68
CA ILE A 75 -10.99 -1.22 -2.26
C ILE A 75 -11.45 0.18 -1.91
N TYR A 76 -10.67 1.20 -2.27
CA TYR A 76 -11.01 2.58 -1.96
C TYR A 76 -12.31 3.04 -2.66
N GLY A 77 -12.57 2.56 -3.88
CA GLY A 77 -13.83 2.83 -4.58
C GLY A 77 -15.03 2.27 -3.82
N GLU A 78 -14.88 1.11 -3.19
CA GLU A 78 -15.92 0.52 -2.33
C GLU A 78 -16.15 1.37 -1.07
N ILE A 79 -15.06 1.82 -0.43
CA ILE A 79 -15.11 2.74 0.72
C ILE A 79 -15.90 4.00 0.34
N LYS A 80 -15.55 4.66 -0.78
CA LYS A 80 -16.27 5.86 -1.22
C LYS A 80 -17.73 5.57 -1.60
N ARG A 81 -18.04 4.40 -2.18
CA ARG A 81 -19.43 4.03 -2.49
C ARG A 81 -20.27 3.92 -1.21
N ILE A 82 -19.75 3.23 -0.19
CA ILE A 82 -20.41 3.09 1.11
C ILE A 82 -20.60 4.48 1.75
N GLN A 83 -19.60 5.36 1.67
CA GLN A 83 -19.69 6.74 2.15
C GLN A 83 -20.84 7.50 1.49
N ILE A 84 -20.92 7.45 0.16
CA ILE A 84 -21.97 8.14 -0.63
C ILE A 84 -23.36 7.58 -0.32
N ASN A 85 -23.49 6.25 -0.19
CA ASN A 85 -24.77 5.59 0.07
C ASN A 85 -25.22 5.69 1.54
N GLY A 86 -24.29 5.98 2.44
CA GLY A 86 -24.49 6.09 3.88
C GLY A 86 -24.17 4.78 4.62
N PHE A 87 -23.26 4.88 5.60
CA PHE A 87 -22.74 3.73 6.36
C PHE A 87 -23.83 2.85 6.97
N ASP A 88 -24.86 3.44 7.59
CA ASP A 88 -25.90 2.67 8.27
C ASP A 88 -26.69 1.74 7.33
N LYS A 89 -26.82 2.10 6.05
CA LYS A 89 -27.47 1.26 5.01
C LYS A 89 -26.53 0.20 4.45
N GLU A 90 -25.23 0.42 4.56
CA GLU A 90 -24.18 -0.33 3.86
C GLU A 90 -23.28 -1.12 4.82
N LYS A 91 -23.71 -1.34 6.08
CA LYS A 91 -22.93 -2.09 7.09
C LYS A 91 -22.48 -3.46 6.59
N ALA A 92 -23.36 -4.18 5.88
CA ALA A 92 -23.02 -5.46 5.28
C ALA A 92 -21.88 -5.33 4.26
N SER A 93 -21.96 -4.36 3.35
CA SER A 93 -20.92 -4.05 2.37
C SER A 93 -19.60 -3.69 3.06
N PHE A 94 -19.65 -2.91 4.14
CA PHE A 94 -18.48 -2.57 4.94
C PHE A 94 -17.81 -3.81 5.53
N TYR A 95 -18.56 -4.74 6.12
CA TYR A 95 -17.99 -5.98 6.66
C TYR A 95 -17.37 -6.87 5.58
N LEU A 96 -17.92 -6.86 4.36
CA LEU A 96 -17.39 -7.63 3.22
C LEU A 96 -16.09 -7.06 2.65
N LEU A 97 -15.67 -5.85 3.04
CA LEU A 97 -14.35 -5.33 2.68
C LEU A 97 -13.20 -6.17 3.26
N ARG A 98 -13.35 -6.73 4.48
CA ARG A 98 -12.31 -7.57 5.10
C ARG A 98 -11.94 -8.80 4.25
N PRO A 99 -12.90 -9.66 3.83
CA PRO A 99 -12.57 -10.77 2.95
C PRO A 99 -12.10 -10.31 1.56
N LYS A 100 -12.60 -9.19 1.01
CA LYS A 100 -12.12 -8.62 -0.26
C LYS A 100 -10.65 -8.21 -0.17
N MET A 101 -10.24 -7.59 0.94
CA MET A 101 -8.86 -7.23 1.25
C MET A 101 -7.96 -8.45 1.41
N ALA A 102 -8.43 -9.47 2.14
CA ALA A 102 -7.70 -10.73 2.31
C ALA A 102 -7.45 -11.43 0.96
N TYR A 103 -8.46 -11.48 0.09
CA TYR A 103 -8.33 -12.04 -1.25
C TYR A 103 -7.33 -11.25 -2.12
N ALA A 104 -7.43 -9.91 -2.11
CA ALA A 104 -6.51 -9.06 -2.85
C ALA A 104 -5.05 -9.28 -2.43
N LEU A 105 -4.78 -9.38 -1.12
CA LEU A 105 -3.45 -9.69 -0.62
C LEU A 105 -3.05 -11.14 -0.93
N GLY A 106 -3.96 -12.12 -0.84
CA GLY A 106 -3.66 -13.51 -1.18
C GLY A 106 -3.21 -13.71 -2.63
N ARG A 107 -3.69 -12.86 -3.55
CA ARG A 107 -3.27 -12.82 -4.96
C ARG A 107 -1.90 -12.16 -5.19
N ASP A 108 -1.40 -11.40 -4.22
CA ASP A 108 -0.19 -10.59 -4.33
C ASP A 108 0.52 -10.49 -2.97
N SER A 109 0.80 -11.64 -2.37
CA SER A 109 1.22 -11.76 -0.97
C SER A 109 2.61 -11.19 -0.68
N SER A 110 3.44 -11.03 -1.72
CA SER A 110 4.76 -10.42 -1.63
C SER A 110 4.74 -8.89 -1.65
N ASN A 111 3.58 -8.25 -1.91
CA ASN A 111 3.49 -6.80 -1.97
C ASN A 111 3.35 -6.18 -0.58
N TYR A 112 4.45 -5.65 -0.06
CA TYR A 112 4.50 -5.05 1.28
C TYR A 112 3.66 -3.77 1.40
N GLY A 113 3.48 -3.02 0.31
CA GLY A 113 2.59 -1.86 0.31
C GLY A 113 1.12 -2.28 0.50
N LEU A 114 0.68 -3.32 -0.21
CA LEU A 114 -0.66 -3.89 -0.07
C LEU A 114 -0.86 -4.52 1.32
N LYS A 115 0.16 -5.19 1.84
CA LYS A 115 0.16 -5.74 3.20
C LYS A 115 0.00 -4.64 4.25
N LEU A 116 0.76 -3.54 4.16
CA LEU A 116 0.59 -2.39 5.06
C LEU A 116 -0.82 -1.80 4.94
N PHE A 117 -1.30 -1.58 3.72
CA PHE A 117 -2.65 -1.07 3.48
C PHE A 117 -3.72 -1.96 4.15
N LYS A 118 -3.56 -3.28 4.09
CA LYS A 118 -4.43 -4.23 4.79
C LYS A 118 -4.32 -4.13 6.31
N LEU A 119 -3.12 -4.06 6.88
CA LEU A 119 -2.96 -3.97 8.34
C LEU A 119 -3.59 -2.69 8.89
N ILE A 120 -3.44 -1.56 8.18
CA ILE A 120 -4.11 -0.30 8.52
C ILE A 120 -5.62 -0.47 8.42
N PHE A 121 -6.12 -1.09 7.34
CA PHE A 121 -7.54 -1.37 7.16
C PHE A 121 -8.12 -2.22 8.29
N ASP A 122 -7.50 -3.35 8.62
CA ASP A 122 -7.99 -4.24 9.67
C ASP A 122 -8.11 -3.50 11.01
N LYS A 123 -7.02 -2.86 11.45
CA LYS A 123 -6.97 -2.12 12.73
C LYS A 123 -7.98 -0.98 12.81
N SER A 124 -8.12 -0.20 11.74
CA SER A 124 -9.02 0.96 11.74
C SER A 124 -10.48 0.57 11.55
N SER A 125 -10.78 -0.48 10.76
CA SER A 125 -12.15 -0.94 10.50
C SER A 125 -12.84 -1.49 11.76
N GLU A 126 -12.08 -2.10 12.68
CA GLU A 126 -12.60 -2.61 13.96
C GLU A 126 -13.14 -1.50 14.87
N LEU A 127 -12.65 -0.27 14.70
CA LEU A 127 -13.04 0.89 15.49
C LEU A 127 -14.32 1.58 14.99
N VAL A 128 -14.81 1.21 13.81
CA VAL A 128 -15.98 1.85 13.19
C VAL A 128 -17.28 1.19 13.68
N GLN A 129 -18.10 1.97 14.39
CA GLN A 129 -19.38 1.53 14.93
C GLN A 129 -20.57 2.37 14.43
N ASN A 130 -20.32 3.58 13.94
CA ASN A 130 -21.35 4.52 13.49
C ASN A 130 -20.87 5.38 12.31
N SER A 131 -21.81 6.12 11.72
CA SER A 131 -21.56 6.95 10.53
C SER A 131 -20.47 8.01 10.74
N ASN A 132 -20.38 8.65 11.91
CA ASN A 132 -19.32 9.64 12.17
C ASN A 132 -17.92 8.99 12.20
N GLN A 133 -17.81 7.81 12.81
CA GLN A 133 -16.55 7.06 12.83
C GLN A 133 -16.20 6.52 11.44
N TYR A 134 -17.21 6.21 10.63
CA TYR A 134 -17.00 5.83 9.23
C TYR A 134 -16.46 7.01 8.41
N GLU A 135 -16.97 8.23 8.61
CA GLU A 135 -16.41 9.43 7.98
C GLU A 135 -14.95 9.66 8.39
N ASN A 136 -14.62 9.50 9.67
CA ASN A 136 -13.24 9.56 10.15
C ASN A 136 -12.34 8.49 9.50
N PHE A 137 -12.85 7.26 9.35
CA PHE A 137 -12.18 6.19 8.62
C PHE A 137 -11.94 6.57 7.15
N CYS A 138 -12.94 7.15 6.47
CA CYS A 138 -12.78 7.64 5.10
C CYS A 138 -11.68 8.71 5.01
N ASN A 139 -11.64 9.66 5.96
CA ASN A 139 -10.62 10.71 6.01
C ASN A 139 -9.20 10.15 6.13
N LEU A 140 -8.99 9.14 6.97
CA LEU A 140 -7.69 8.46 7.10
C LEU A 140 -7.25 7.87 5.76
N PHE A 141 -8.12 7.10 5.10
CA PHE A 141 -7.78 6.48 3.82
C PHE A 141 -7.58 7.52 2.72
N GLU A 142 -8.40 8.56 2.67
CA GLU A 142 -8.25 9.66 1.71
C GLU A 142 -6.90 10.36 1.86
N ALA A 143 -6.46 10.63 3.10
CA ALA A 143 -5.14 11.20 3.38
C ALA A 143 -3.99 10.28 2.94
N ILE A 144 -4.05 8.98 3.26
CA ILE A 144 -3.05 7.98 2.84
C ILE A 144 -2.94 7.95 1.31
N LEU A 145 -4.08 7.94 0.61
CA LEU A 145 -4.12 7.92 -0.85
C LEU A 145 -3.56 9.21 -1.47
N ALA A 146 -3.86 10.37 -0.87
CA ALA A 146 -3.33 11.64 -1.32
C ALA A 146 -1.80 11.65 -1.26
N TYR A 147 -1.22 11.21 -0.13
CA TYR A 147 0.24 11.12 0.02
C TYR A 147 0.86 10.02 -0.85
N HIS A 148 0.23 8.85 -0.97
CA HIS A 148 0.68 7.81 -1.90
C HIS A 148 0.82 8.36 -3.33
N LYS A 149 -0.17 9.14 -3.79
CA LYS A 149 -0.11 9.82 -5.08
C LYS A 149 0.99 10.88 -5.12
N ALA A 150 1.12 11.69 -4.08
CA ALA A 150 2.14 12.75 -3.99
C ALA A 150 3.58 12.19 -4.07
N PHE A 151 3.82 11.01 -3.50
CA PHE A 151 5.12 10.31 -3.54
C PHE A 151 5.32 9.43 -4.78
N GLY A 152 4.50 9.59 -5.83
CA GLY A 152 4.72 8.96 -7.13
C GLY A 152 4.16 7.54 -7.25
N GLY A 153 3.12 7.20 -6.48
CA GLY A 153 2.35 5.97 -6.66
C GLY A 153 1.94 5.75 -8.13
N LYS A 154 2.46 4.68 -8.74
CA LYS A 154 2.28 4.38 -10.17
C LYS A 154 0.90 3.74 -10.46
N ASP A 155 0.48 3.79 -11.73
CA ASP A 155 -0.75 3.13 -12.22
C ASP A 155 -0.71 1.59 -12.10
#